data_AF-A0A7J6MZ62-F1
#
_entry.id   AF-A0A7J6MZ62-F1
#
_cell.length_a   1.000
_cell.length_b   1.000
_cell.length_c   1.000
_cell.angle_alpha   90.00
_cell.angle_beta   90.00
_cell.angle_gamma   90.00
#
_symmetry.space_group_name_H-M   'P 1'
#
loop_
_entity.id
_entity.type
_entity.pdbx_description
1 polymer ?
#
loop_
_entity_poly.entity_id
_entity_poly.type
_entity_poly.pdbx_seq_one_letter_code
_entity_poly.pdbx_strand_id
1 'polypeptide(L)'
;MTFYLSIPSQLSVILSSIAAIIMYLIAGKRTFLTLTVILMCYIIIPCGLVAAVLIANKDERVFLDKCCILQTDRNAKLQGISRLSDYLRASNKLVVFWSPDYLKRLWCVYELAKFLETHEMKDVIIINLEHVKCCVWMMLGEGVGIIILEVLTIYRLENKMDTLFFIGGRSAYYMDTTLTFRHMARTFKTCRR
;
A
#
# COMPACT_ATOMS: atom_id res chain seq x y z
N MET A 1 -3.15 24.91 -3.60
CA MET A 1 -1.83 24.34 -3.25
C MET A 1 -2.01 22.84 -2.96
N THR A 2 -2.36 22.04 -3.98
CA THR A 2 -2.83 20.64 -3.80
C THR A 2 -2.29 19.67 -4.86
N PHE A 3 -1.61 20.18 -5.89
CA PHE A 3 -0.91 19.35 -6.88
C PHE A 3 0.39 18.71 -6.35
N TYR A 4 0.89 19.16 -5.19
CA TYR A 4 2.14 18.66 -4.62
C TYR A 4 2.04 17.29 -3.94
N LEU A 5 0.83 16.75 -3.70
CA LEU A 5 0.68 15.45 -3.04
C LEU A 5 0.62 14.24 -4.00
N SER A 6 0.21 14.41 -5.27
CA SER A 6 0.04 13.26 -6.18
C SER A 6 1.35 12.78 -6.81
N ILE A 7 2.23 13.72 -7.15
CA ILE A 7 3.53 13.42 -7.79
C ILE A 7 4.46 12.61 -6.86
N PRO A 8 4.66 12.98 -5.58
CA PRO A 8 5.57 12.23 -4.71
C PRO A 8 5.06 10.81 -4.42
N SER A 9 3.74 10.58 -4.36
CA SER A 9 3.18 9.24 -4.17
C SER A 9 3.31 8.34 -5.41
N GLN A 10 3.25 8.90 -6.62
CA GLN A 10 3.46 8.11 -7.84
C GLN A 10 4.94 7.77 -8.04
N LEU A 11 5.83 8.72 -7.73
CA LEU A 11 7.27 8.50 -7.82
C LEU A 11 7.77 7.47 -6.80
N SER A 12 7.24 7.47 -5.57
CA SER A 12 7.63 6.49 -4.55
C SER A 12 7.26 5.05 -4.96
N VAL A 13 6.09 4.88 -5.57
CA VAL A 13 5.60 3.59 -6.09
C VAL A 13 6.48 3.09 -7.24
N ILE A 14 6.82 3.95 -8.20
CA ILE A 14 7.72 3.57 -9.31
C ILE A 14 9.10 3.18 -8.78
N LEU A 15 9.66 3.95 -7.84
CA LEU A 15 10.97 3.67 -7.26
C LEU A 15 10.99 2.36 -6.45
N SER A 16 9.92 2.05 -5.70
CA SER A 16 9.82 0.79 -4.97
C SER A 16 9.69 -0.42 -5.90
N SER A 17 8.95 -0.28 -7.01
CA SER A 17 8.82 -1.31 -8.04
C SER A 17 10.15 -1.58 -8.76
N ILE A 18 10.92 -0.54 -9.09
CA ILE A 18 12.27 -0.69 -9.67
C ILE A 18 13.23 -1.37 -8.67
N ALA A 19 13.21 -0.96 -7.41
CA ALA A 19 14.05 -1.55 -6.37
C ALA A 19 13.74 -3.04 -6.15
N ALA A 20 12.46 -3.42 -6.16
CA ALA A 20 12.03 -4.81 -6.06
C ALA A 20 12.54 -5.67 -7.23
N ILE A 21 12.46 -5.16 -8.47
CA ILE A 21 12.96 -5.85 -9.66
C ILE A 21 14.48 -6.01 -9.59
N ILE A 22 15.22 -4.95 -9.24
CA ILE A 22 16.69 -4.99 -9.11
C ILE A 22 17.09 -6.00 -8.03
N MET A 23 16.41 -6.00 -6.88
CA MET A 23 16.68 -6.95 -5.80
C MET A 23 16.37 -8.39 -6.19
N TYR A 24 15.29 -8.64 -6.96
CA TYR A 24 14.97 -9.96 -7.51
C TYR A 24 16.05 -10.46 -8.49
N LEU A 25 16.60 -9.57 -9.32
CA LEU A 25 17.66 -9.92 -10.28
C LEU A 25 19.01 -10.18 -9.61
N ILE A 26 19.32 -9.48 -8.51
CA ILE A 26 20.59 -9.62 -7.78
C ILE A 26 20.55 -10.80 -6.79
N ALA A 27 19.40 -11.06 -6.15
CA ALA A 27 19.28 -12.06 -5.09
C ALA A 27 19.13 -13.48 -5.63
N GLY A 28 20.24 -14.10 -6.04
CA GLY A 28 20.31 -15.56 -6.15
C GLY A 28 19.94 -16.24 -4.80
N LYS A 29 19.01 -17.21 -4.84
CA LYS A 29 18.53 -18.08 -3.73
C LYS A 29 18.09 -17.44 -2.40
N ARG A 30 18.30 -16.14 -2.15
CA ARG A 30 17.79 -15.40 -0.97
C ARG A 30 16.43 -14.73 -1.25
N THR A 31 15.53 -15.48 -1.86
CA THR A 31 14.23 -15.00 -2.35
C THR A 31 13.24 -14.69 -1.24
N PHE A 32 13.28 -15.41 -0.11
CA PHE A 32 12.30 -15.22 0.96
C PHE A 32 12.52 -13.91 1.74
N LEU A 33 13.72 -13.66 2.24
CA LEU A 33 14.02 -12.48 3.07
C LEU A 33 13.83 -11.16 2.32
N THR A 34 14.26 -11.13 1.05
CA THR A 34 14.12 -9.96 0.17
C THR A 34 12.66 -9.60 -0.03
N LEU A 35 11.81 -10.62 -0.18
CA LEU A 35 10.41 -10.45 -0.50
C LEU A 35 9.57 -10.12 0.74
N THR A 36 9.91 -10.69 1.91
CA THR A 36 9.32 -10.28 3.20
C THR A 36 9.61 -8.81 3.52
N VAL A 37 10.82 -8.33 3.22
CA VAL A 37 11.19 -6.91 3.43
C VAL A 37 10.41 -6.00 2.47
N ILE A 38 10.25 -6.40 1.20
CA ILE A 38 9.44 -5.64 0.23
C ILE A 38 7.97 -5.58 0.69
N LEU A 39 7.36 -6.70 1.07
CA LEU A 39 5.98 -6.74 1.56
C LEU A 39 5.78 -5.90 2.83
N MET A 40 6.73 -5.96 3.76
CA MET A 40 6.72 -5.14 4.97
C MET A 40 6.81 -3.65 4.63
N CYS A 41 7.67 -3.23 3.70
CA CYS A 41 7.74 -1.85 3.25
C CYS A 41 6.43 -1.41 2.56
N TYR A 42 5.80 -2.26 1.77
CA TYR A 42 4.55 -1.96 1.05
C TYR A 42 3.30 -1.93 1.93
N ILE A 43 3.31 -2.55 3.11
CA ILE A 43 2.21 -2.44 4.08
C ILE A 43 2.51 -1.33 5.08
N ILE A 44 3.73 -1.28 5.63
CA ILE A 44 4.10 -0.35 6.70
C ILE A 44 4.18 1.09 6.19
N ILE A 45 4.66 1.33 4.96
CA ILE A 45 4.78 2.71 4.46
C ILE A 45 3.39 3.31 4.16
N PRO A 46 2.45 2.64 3.45
CA PRO A 46 1.11 3.16 3.26
C PRO A 46 0.30 3.16 4.56
N CYS A 47 0.36 2.12 5.39
CA CYS A 47 -0.33 2.13 6.68
C CYS A 47 0.26 3.20 7.61
N GLY A 48 1.57 3.40 7.59
CA GLY A 48 2.25 4.45 8.36
C GLY A 48 1.91 5.84 7.85
N LEU A 49 1.78 6.04 6.53
CA LEU A 49 1.36 7.30 5.94
C LEU A 49 -0.13 7.59 6.23
N VAL A 50 -1.00 6.60 6.09
CA VAL A 50 -2.43 6.71 6.44
C VAL A 50 -2.58 6.97 7.93
N ALA A 51 -1.91 6.20 8.79
CA ALA A 51 -1.92 6.41 10.24
C ALA A 51 -1.34 7.78 10.60
N ALA A 52 -0.26 8.23 9.97
CA ALA A 52 0.30 9.56 10.19
C ALA A 52 -0.68 10.66 9.75
N VAL A 53 -1.39 10.51 8.63
CA VAL A 53 -2.43 11.45 8.20
C VAL A 53 -3.62 11.46 9.17
N LEU A 54 -4.02 10.30 9.68
CA LEU A 54 -5.10 10.17 10.66
C LEU A 54 -4.71 10.69 12.06
N ILE A 55 -3.45 10.52 12.47
CA ILE A 55 -2.92 10.95 13.77
C ILE A 55 -2.53 12.44 13.75
N ALA A 56 -2.00 12.95 12.64
CA ALA A 56 -1.57 14.34 12.50
C ALA A 56 -2.75 15.33 12.53
N ASN A 57 -3.96 14.88 12.24
CA ASN A 57 -5.18 15.70 12.23
C ASN A 57 -6.14 15.35 13.37
N LYS A 58 -5.61 15.10 14.57
CA LYS A 58 -6.41 14.67 15.73
C LYS A 58 -7.52 15.64 16.15
N ASP A 59 -7.42 16.92 15.78
CA ASP A 59 -8.38 17.98 16.10
C ASP A 59 -9.26 18.41 14.92
N GLU A 60 -9.07 17.84 13.71
CA GLU A 60 -9.94 18.16 12.58
C GLU A 60 -11.23 17.34 12.65
N ARG A 61 -12.34 18.02 12.95
CA ARG A 61 -13.68 17.43 12.85
C ARG A 61 -14.10 17.39 11.39
N VAL A 62 -14.25 16.19 10.85
CA VAL A 62 -14.74 15.97 9.48
C VAL A 62 -16.22 15.61 9.51
N PHE A 63 -17.01 16.30 8.69
CA PHE A 63 -18.40 15.95 8.42
C PHE A 63 -18.49 15.22 7.08
N LEU A 64 -19.15 14.07 7.06
CA LEU A 64 -19.41 13.29 5.85
C LEU A 64 -20.92 13.10 5.68
N ASP A 65 -21.50 13.79 4.70
CA ASP A 65 -22.93 13.86 4.41
C ASP A 65 -23.63 12.48 4.48
N LYS A 66 -23.05 11.48 3.81
CA LYS A 66 -23.61 10.14 3.67
C LYS A 66 -23.61 9.35 4.98
N CYS A 67 -22.69 9.65 5.89
CA CYS A 67 -22.57 8.99 7.19
C CYS A 67 -23.37 9.69 8.28
N CYS A 68 -23.58 11.02 8.15
CA CYS A 68 -24.22 11.82 9.17
C CYS A 68 -25.74 12.01 8.95
N ILE A 69 -26.25 11.78 7.74
CA ILE A 69 -27.67 11.88 7.42
C ILE A 69 -28.25 10.47 7.26
N LEU A 70 -29.17 10.10 8.16
CA LEU A 70 -29.86 8.80 8.10
C LEU A 70 -30.66 8.69 6.79
N GLN A 71 -30.23 7.81 5.89
CA GLN A 71 -30.81 7.69 4.54
C GLN A 71 -32.11 6.87 4.50
N THR A 72 -32.32 6.00 5.50
CA THR A 72 -33.41 5.02 5.53
C THR A 72 -34.72 5.60 6.04
N ASP A 73 -34.68 6.51 7.01
CA ASP A 73 -35.86 7.16 7.54
C ASP A 73 -36.09 8.52 6.86
N ARG A 74 -37.30 8.70 6.30
CA ARG A 74 -37.66 9.90 5.54
C ARG A 74 -37.67 11.14 6.42
N ASN A 75 -38.15 11.04 7.66
CA ASN A 75 -38.29 12.18 8.55
C ASN A 75 -36.92 12.64 9.07
N ALA A 76 -36.09 11.70 9.55
CA ALA A 76 -34.72 11.98 9.95
C ALA A 76 -33.87 12.51 8.79
N LYS A 77 -34.07 12.00 7.57
CA LYS A 77 -33.41 12.53 6.38
C LYS A 77 -33.75 13.99 6.15
N LEU A 78 -35.03 14.36 6.18
CA LEU A 78 -35.45 15.76 5.99
C LEU A 78 -34.88 16.69 7.06
N GLN A 79 -34.85 16.25 8.32
CA GLN A 79 -34.22 17.01 9.41
C GLN A 79 -32.70 17.13 9.25
N GLY A 80 -32.04 16.07 8.76
CA GLY A 80 -30.61 16.11 8.43
C GLY A 80 -30.31 17.08 7.30
N ILE A 81 -31.13 17.07 6.25
CA ILE A 81 -31.03 18.00 5.12
C ILE A 81 -31.20 19.45 5.59
N SER A 82 -32.19 19.73 6.45
CA SER A 82 -32.43 21.11 6.92
C SER A 82 -31.27 21.68 7.74
N ARG A 83 -30.49 20.82 8.41
CA ARG A 83 -29.31 21.24 9.19
C ARG A 83 -28.02 21.28 8.37
N LEU A 84 -28.01 20.71 7.17
CA LEU A 84 -26.79 20.63 6.35
C LEU A 84 -26.20 22.01 6.06
N SER A 85 -27.04 23.00 5.78
CA SER A 85 -26.57 24.38 5.55
C SER A 85 -25.82 24.96 6.74
N ASP A 86 -26.22 24.58 7.96
CA ASP A 86 -25.57 25.07 9.18
C ASP A 86 -24.19 24.42 9.35
N TYR A 87 -24.07 23.13 9.03
CA TYR A 87 -22.77 22.44 9.00
C TYR A 87 -21.84 23.05 7.95
N LEU A 88 -22.34 23.33 6.75
CA LEU A 88 -21.54 23.94 5.68
C LEU A 88 -21.05 25.34 6.07
N ARG A 89 -21.89 26.14 6.71
CA ARG A 89 -21.53 27.48 7.22
C ARG A 89 -20.52 27.43 8.36
N ALA A 90 -20.57 26.39 9.20
CA ALA A 90 -19.64 26.20 10.31
C ALA A 90 -18.32 25.50 9.91
N SER A 91 -18.20 25.03 8.67
CA SER A 91 -17.04 24.28 8.19
C SER A 91 -15.98 25.21 7.62
N ASN A 92 -14.72 25.04 7.99
CA ASN A 92 -13.63 25.90 7.48
C ASN A 92 -13.26 25.61 6.02
N LYS A 93 -13.51 24.38 5.55
CA LYS A 93 -13.14 23.90 4.21
C LYS A 93 -14.16 22.90 3.69
N LEU A 94 -14.30 22.83 2.38
CA LEU A 94 -15.12 21.84 1.69
C LEU A 94 -14.24 20.97 0.79
N VAL A 95 -14.26 19.65 1.01
CA VAL A 95 -13.55 18.69 0.14
C VAL A 95 -14.51 18.11 -0.89
N VAL A 96 -14.25 18.41 -2.16
CA VAL A 96 -15.05 17.98 -3.30
C VAL A 96 -14.34 16.85 -4.03
N PHE A 97 -14.94 15.66 -4.02
CA PHE A 97 -14.53 14.54 -4.86
C PHE A 97 -15.08 14.73 -6.28
N TRP A 98 -14.28 15.36 -7.13
CA TRP A 98 -14.65 15.69 -8.49
C TRP A 98 -14.73 14.44 -9.38
N SER A 99 -15.84 14.35 -10.10
CA SER A 99 -16.12 13.38 -11.16
C SER A 99 -16.91 14.08 -12.27
N PRO A 100 -16.92 13.57 -13.51
CA PRO A 100 -17.75 14.12 -14.59
C PRO A 100 -19.24 14.26 -14.23
N ASP A 101 -19.75 13.41 -13.34
CA ASP A 101 -21.15 13.44 -12.88
C ASP A 101 -21.35 14.25 -11.59
N TYR A 102 -20.33 14.94 -11.09
CA TYR A 102 -20.44 15.71 -9.84
C TYR A 102 -21.50 16.82 -9.97
N LEU A 103 -21.41 17.64 -11.02
CA LEU A 103 -22.34 18.74 -11.26
C LEU A 103 -23.72 18.28 -11.79
N LYS A 104 -23.89 17.00 -12.12
CA LYS A 104 -25.20 16.43 -12.50
C LYS A 104 -26.06 16.09 -11.28
N ARG A 105 -25.43 15.98 -10.11
CA ARG A 105 -26.12 15.63 -8.85
C ARG A 105 -26.54 16.92 -8.16
N LEU A 106 -27.86 17.16 -8.10
CA LEU A 106 -28.45 18.34 -7.46
C LEU A 106 -27.90 18.59 -6.06
N TRP A 107 -27.73 17.52 -5.27
CA TRP A 107 -27.18 17.56 -3.92
C TRP A 107 -25.78 18.18 -3.86
N CYS A 108 -24.86 17.69 -4.70
CA CYS A 108 -23.48 18.16 -4.74
C CYS A 108 -23.37 19.63 -5.18
N VAL A 109 -24.25 20.05 -6.10
CA VAL A 109 -24.34 21.46 -6.54
C VAL A 109 -24.89 22.34 -5.42
N TYR A 110 -25.92 21.87 -4.71
CA TYR A 110 -26.48 22.56 -3.54
C TYR A 110 -25.41 22.78 -2.45
N GLU A 111 -24.66 21.74 -2.09
CA GLU A 111 -23.60 21.83 -1.08
C GLU A 111 -22.51 22.84 -1.47
N LEU A 112 -22.05 22.78 -2.72
CA LEU A 112 -21.04 23.69 -3.22
C LEU A 112 -21.54 25.14 -3.25
N ALA A 113 -22.75 25.37 -3.78
CA ALA A 113 -23.34 26.71 -3.83
C ALA A 113 -23.58 27.28 -2.43
N LYS A 114 -24.06 26.45 -1.49
CA LYS A 114 -24.35 26.89 -0.12
C LYS A 114 -23.08 27.19 0.67
N PHE A 115 -22.02 26.41 0.45
CA PHE A 115 -20.72 26.67 1.07
C PHE A 115 -20.13 28.01 0.58
N LEU A 116 -20.16 28.25 -0.74
CA LEU A 116 -19.65 29.47 -1.38
C LEU A 116 -20.46 30.74 -1.07
N GLU A 117 -21.65 30.62 -0.47
CA GLU A 117 -22.40 31.77 0.05
C GLU A 117 -21.65 32.45 1.21
N THR A 118 -20.83 31.70 1.94
CA THR A 118 -20.14 32.17 3.16
C THR A 118 -18.62 32.00 3.13
N HIS A 119 -18.10 31.35 2.09
CA HIS A 119 -16.68 31.00 1.95
C HIS A 119 -16.17 31.34 0.55
N GLU A 120 -14.85 31.41 0.40
CA GLU A 120 -14.22 31.67 -0.88
C GLU A 120 -13.84 30.37 -1.60
N MET A 121 -13.62 30.45 -2.93
CA MET A 121 -13.17 29.30 -3.73
C MET A 121 -11.84 28.70 -3.24
N LYS A 122 -10.99 29.47 -2.53
CA LYS A 122 -9.73 28.99 -1.95
C LYS A 122 -9.94 27.96 -0.84
N ASP A 123 -11.12 27.98 -0.21
CA ASP A 123 -11.50 27.09 0.90
C ASP A 123 -12.09 25.76 0.37
N VAL A 124 -12.27 25.64 -0.94
CA VAL A 124 -12.72 24.42 -1.62
C VAL A 124 -11.51 23.61 -2.09
N ILE A 125 -11.38 22.40 -1.56
CA ILE A 125 -10.36 21.43 -1.96
C ILE A 125 -10.97 20.46 -2.96
N ILE A 126 -10.45 20.44 -4.19
CA ILE A 126 -10.93 19.53 -5.23
C ILE A 126 -9.99 18.32 -5.34
N ILE A 127 -10.54 17.12 -5.21
CA ILE A 127 -9.85 15.84 -5.37
C ILE A 127 -10.44 15.12 -6.57
N ASN A 128 -9.62 14.80 -7.58
CA ASN A 128 -10.10 14.09 -8.78
C ASN A 128 -10.28 12.59 -8.48
N LEU A 129 -11.51 12.08 -8.60
CA LEU A 129 -11.83 10.68 -8.36
C LEU A 129 -11.15 9.73 -9.35
N GLU A 130 -10.92 10.14 -10.60
CA GLU A 130 -10.22 9.29 -11.57
C GLU A 130 -8.76 9.08 -11.18
N HIS A 131 -8.11 10.09 -10.59
CA HIS A 131 -6.78 9.91 -10.02
C HIS A 131 -6.80 8.98 -8.82
N VAL A 132 -7.78 9.12 -7.91
CA VAL A 132 -7.91 8.22 -6.75
C VAL A 132 -8.14 6.78 -7.21
N LYS A 133 -9.04 6.56 -8.17
CA LYS A 133 -9.28 5.23 -8.78
C LYS A 133 -8.01 4.68 -9.40
N CYS A 134 -7.28 5.48 -10.19
CA CYS A 134 -6.03 5.07 -10.81
C CYS A 134 -5.00 4.65 -9.76
N CYS A 135 -4.82 5.43 -8.69
CA CYS A 135 -3.93 5.08 -7.59
C CYS A 135 -4.34 3.76 -6.90
N VAL A 136 -5.63 3.57 -6.63
CA VAL A 136 -6.13 2.33 -6.03
C VAL A 136 -5.90 1.14 -6.97
N TRP A 137 -6.17 1.29 -8.28
CA TRP A 137 -5.93 0.23 -9.27
C TRP A 137 -4.45 -0.09 -9.42
N MET A 138 -3.56 0.91 -9.39
CA MET A 138 -2.11 0.68 -9.40
C MET A 138 -1.68 -0.09 -8.14
N MET A 139 -2.16 0.30 -6.95
CA MET A 139 -1.85 -0.40 -5.70
C MET A 139 -2.34 -1.87 -5.72
N LEU A 140 -3.55 -2.10 -6.23
CA LEU A 140 -4.09 -3.46 -6.36
C LEU A 140 -3.32 -4.29 -7.40
N GLY A 141 -2.99 -3.68 -8.55
CA GLY A 141 -2.24 -4.34 -9.62
C GLY A 141 -0.84 -4.76 -9.18
N GLU A 142 -0.14 -3.90 -8.44
CA GLU A 142 1.16 -4.23 -7.85
C GLU A 142 1.04 -5.35 -6.80
N GLY A 143 0.04 -5.28 -5.92
CA GLY A 143 -0.21 -6.34 -4.94
C GLY A 143 -0.45 -7.70 -5.58
N VAL A 144 -1.24 -7.76 -6.65
CA VAL A 144 -1.46 -8.99 -7.43
C VAL A 144 -0.17 -9.48 -8.09
N GLY A 145 0.63 -8.58 -8.65
CA GLY A 145 1.92 -8.92 -9.27
C GLY A 145 2.89 -9.57 -8.29
N ILE A 146 2.96 -9.07 -7.06
CA ILE A 146 3.78 -9.65 -5.99
C ILE A 146 3.32 -11.07 -5.65
N ILE A 147 2.01 -11.27 -5.45
CA ILE A 147 1.43 -12.59 -5.14
C ILE A 147 1.72 -13.58 -6.28
N ILE A 148 1.57 -13.17 -7.54
CA ILE A 148 1.87 -14.03 -8.70
C ILE A 148 3.36 -14.42 -8.71
N LEU A 149 4.26 -13.47 -8.48
CA LEU A 149 5.70 -13.74 -8.41
C LEU A 149 6.06 -14.70 -7.26
N GLU A 150 5.39 -14.59 -6.11
CA GLU A 150 5.53 -15.55 -5.01
C GLU A 150 5.11 -16.96 -5.43
N VAL A 151 3.90 -17.11 -5.98
CA VAL A 151 3.37 -18.41 -6.43
C VAL A 151 4.28 -19.03 -7.50
N LEU A 152 4.74 -18.24 -8.47
CA LEU A 152 5.68 -18.70 -9.50
C LEU A 152 7.04 -19.10 -8.91
N THR A 153 7.50 -18.40 -7.88
CA THR A 153 8.75 -18.75 -7.19
C THR A 153 8.61 -20.09 -6.45
N ILE A 154 7.49 -20.30 -5.76
CA ILE A 154 7.17 -21.58 -5.09
C ILE A 154 7.10 -22.70 -6.12
N TYR A 155 6.33 -22.51 -7.19
CA TYR A 155 6.21 -23.48 -8.28
C TYR A 155 7.55 -23.81 -8.93
N ARG A 156 8.43 -22.80 -9.12
CA ARG A 156 9.77 -23.00 -9.68
C ARG A 156 10.69 -23.76 -8.71
N LEU A 157 10.55 -23.56 -7.40
CA LEU A 157 11.30 -24.31 -6.38
C LEU A 157 10.87 -25.78 -6.34
N GLU A 158 9.57 -26.05 -6.41
CA GLU A 158 9.02 -27.41 -6.47
C GLU A 158 9.45 -28.15 -7.74
N ASN A 159 9.30 -27.53 -8.91
CA ASN A 159 9.67 -28.18 -10.18
C ASN A 159 11.18 -28.30 -10.41
N LYS A 160 12.01 -27.42 -9.83
CA LYS A 160 13.47 -27.63 -9.83
C LYS A 160 13.91 -28.70 -8.85
N MET A 161 13.09 -29.09 -7.88
CA MET A 161 13.43 -30.17 -6.98
C MET A 161 13.46 -31.53 -7.68
N ASP A 162 12.67 -31.73 -8.74
CA ASP A 162 12.75 -32.96 -9.55
C ASP A 162 14.04 -33.02 -10.36
N THR A 163 14.54 -31.89 -10.87
CA THR A 163 15.85 -31.85 -11.55
C THR A 163 17.01 -31.97 -10.56
N LEU A 164 16.86 -31.49 -9.33
CA LEU A 164 17.89 -31.63 -8.29
C LEU A 164 17.91 -33.01 -7.65
N PHE A 165 16.79 -33.74 -7.61
CA PHE A 165 16.78 -35.17 -7.27
C PHE A 165 17.33 -36.03 -8.42
N PHE A 166 17.14 -35.64 -9.68
CA PHE A 166 17.76 -36.34 -10.81
C PHE A 166 19.27 -36.08 -10.95
N ILE A 167 19.77 -34.93 -10.46
CA ILE A 167 21.22 -34.64 -10.39
C ILE A 167 21.82 -35.13 -9.05
N GLY A 168 21.00 -35.26 -8.00
CA GLY A 168 21.35 -35.86 -6.71
C GLY A 168 21.52 -37.38 -6.73
N GLY A 169 21.12 -38.06 -7.81
CA GLY A 169 21.37 -39.48 -8.03
C GLY A 169 22.71 -39.82 -8.72
N ARG A 170 23.54 -38.83 -9.08
CA ARG A 170 24.83 -39.09 -9.77
C ARG A 170 26.07 -38.35 -9.28
N SER A 171 25.99 -37.49 -8.28
CA SER A 171 27.19 -36.87 -7.69
C SER A 171 27.50 -37.45 -6.32
N ALA A 172 27.97 -38.71 -6.35
CA ALA A 172 28.83 -39.33 -5.35
C ALA A 172 30.21 -38.64 -5.27
N TYR A 173 30.22 -37.30 -5.14
CA TYR A 173 31.43 -36.46 -5.07
C TYR A 173 31.40 -35.45 -3.92
N TYR A 174 30.54 -35.63 -2.92
CA TYR A 174 30.82 -35.06 -1.60
C TYR A 174 31.63 -36.06 -0.79
N MET A 175 32.94 -35.98 -1.01
CA MET A 175 33.95 -36.41 -0.05
C MET A 175 33.63 -35.80 1.33
N ASP A 176 33.21 -36.67 2.24
CA ASP A 176 33.90 -36.93 3.50
C ASP A 176 34.34 -35.69 4.32
N THR A 177 33.38 -34.97 4.88
CA THR A 177 33.62 -34.03 6.00
C THR A 177 33.94 -34.74 7.33
N THR A 178 33.88 -36.08 7.36
CA THR A 178 34.29 -36.89 8.51
C THR A 178 35.81 -37.12 8.59
N LEU A 179 36.56 -37.00 7.49
CA LEU A 179 38.02 -37.16 7.47
C LEU A 179 38.76 -35.94 8.03
N THR A 180 38.25 -34.73 7.80
CA THR A 180 38.88 -33.47 8.26
C THR A 180 38.78 -33.32 9.79
N PHE A 181 37.71 -33.82 10.40
CA PHE A 181 37.54 -33.81 11.86
C PHE A 181 38.46 -34.81 12.59
N ARG A 182 38.83 -35.95 11.96
CA ARG A 182 39.81 -36.89 12.54
C ARG A 182 41.25 -36.38 12.49
N HIS A 183 41.60 -35.50 11.55
CA HIS A 183 42.93 -34.91 11.48
C HIS A 183 43.12 -33.76 12.48
N MET A 184 42.09 -32.94 12.73
CA MET A 184 42.15 -31.89 13.75
C MET A 184 42.21 -32.43 15.20
N ALA A 185 41.56 -33.58 15.47
CA ALA A 185 41.58 -34.20 16.80
C ALA A 185 42.92 -34.87 17.17
N ARG A 186 43.80 -35.15 16.19
CA ARG A 186 45.14 -35.71 16.45
C ARG A 186 46.17 -34.63 16.77
N THR A 187 46.04 -33.43 16.22
CA THR A 187 46.99 -32.32 16.45
C THR A 187 46.85 -31.68 17.83
N PHE A 188 45.73 -31.89 18.54
CA PHE A 188 45.52 -31.38 19.91
C PHE A 188 46.03 -32.28 21.04
N LYS A 189 46.53 -33.50 20.74
CA LYS A 189 47.02 -34.45 21.77
C LYS A 189 48.55 -34.47 21.96
N THR A 190 49.31 -33.75 21.14
CA THR A 190 50.79 -33.72 21.21
C THR A 190 51.38 -32.45 21.82
N CYS A 191 50.56 -31.55 22.39
CA CYS A 191 51.03 -30.32 23.07
C CYS A 191 50.64 -30.28 24.56
N ARG A 192 50.65 -31.44 25.23
CA ARG A 192 50.57 -31.51 26.70
C ARG A 192 51.40 -32.67 27.24
N ARG A 193 52.72 -32.55 27.11
CA ARG A 193 53.77 -32.94 28.08
C ARG A 193 55.14 -32.67 27.50
#